data_AF-A0A6J7EXM4-F1
#
_entry.id   AF-A0A6J7EXM4-F1
#
_cell.length_a   1.000
_cell.length_b   1.000
_cell.length_c   1.000
_cell.angle_alpha   90.00
_cell.angle_beta   90.00
_cell.angle_gamma   90.00
#
_symmetry.space_group_name_H-M   'P 1'
#
loop_
_entity.id
_entity.type
_entity.pdbx_description
1 polymer ?
#
loop_
_entity_poly.entity_id
_entity_poly.type
_entity_poly.pdbx_seq_one_letter_code
_entity_poly.pdbx_strand_id
1 'polypeptide(L)'
;MLLADVREDALRRIIVLTDGHANAGITTPDELLALVGGGRAREVSTSCIGFGDGYDERLLAGLADAGHGNDYWCAGPDQTAAVFADEFAGLASVVAQNVSVEIKPSAAVAVAKVLNEFPITDLASGGIQVALGDAYGGETRKVVARFHLRPVAADGAFDVATLTFRWASTVGEVSLHTVTVPVRVTVGDEGAQDPDADPRVHEEVLVLEVARTRREARDAAEIGDYQTASALLRETATTLASMVAPPQGDIEDLRLDVERLESGHWDAASSKKQFSRSRSSSRGRKTNYEDTPENPL
;
A
#
# COMPACT_ATOMS: atom_id res chain seq x y z
N MET A 1 14.71 19.41 -20.16
CA MET A 1 16.13 19.20 -20.54
C MET A 1 16.72 18.08 -19.67
N LEU A 2 16.22 16.84 -19.82
CA LEU A 2 16.69 15.64 -19.09
C LEU A 2 17.06 14.50 -20.06
N LEU A 3 17.05 14.78 -21.37
CA LEU A 3 17.10 13.77 -22.43
C LEU A 3 18.35 13.87 -23.33
N ALA A 4 19.33 14.71 -22.99
CA ALA A 4 20.45 14.99 -23.89
C ALA A 4 21.56 13.93 -23.88
N ASP A 5 21.58 13.03 -22.88
CA ASP A 5 22.61 11.98 -22.75
C ASP A 5 22.05 10.77 -21.96
N VAL A 6 21.05 10.09 -22.55
CA VAL A 6 20.35 8.98 -21.89
C VAL A 6 21.04 7.66 -22.25
N ARG A 7 21.59 6.97 -21.25
CA ARG A 7 21.97 5.56 -21.39
C ARG A 7 20.68 4.73 -21.47
N GLU A 8 20.53 3.91 -22.51
CA GLU A 8 19.30 3.12 -22.74
C GLU A 8 18.97 2.20 -21.54
N ASP A 9 19.97 1.61 -20.91
CA ASP A 9 19.79 0.66 -19.78
C ASP A 9 19.82 1.34 -18.40
N ALA A 10 19.72 2.67 -18.32
CA ALA A 10 19.74 3.37 -17.03
C ALA A 10 18.35 3.46 -16.40
N LEU A 11 18.29 3.13 -15.10
CA LEU A 11 17.14 3.47 -14.26
C LEU A 11 16.96 5.00 -14.24
N ARG A 12 15.74 5.47 -14.49
CA ARG A 12 15.38 6.88 -14.49
C ARG A 12 14.43 7.17 -13.35
N ARG A 13 14.85 8.02 -12.42
CA ARG A 13 14.04 8.40 -11.27
C ARG A 13 14.11 9.89 -10.96
N ILE A 14 12.96 10.46 -10.66
CA ILE A 14 12.79 11.76 -10.05
C ILE A 14 12.55 11.54 -8.56
N ILE A 15 13.26 12.27 -7.72
CA ILE A 15 13.00 12.30 -6.27
C ILE A 15 12.51 13.71 -5.95
N VAL A 16 11.28 13.81 -5.47
CA VAL A 16 10.66 15.06 -5.01
C VAL A 16 10.88 15.18 -3.51
N LEU A 17 11.39 16.32 -3.06
CA LEU A 17 11.59 16.63 -1.65
C LEU A 17 10.77 17.87 -1.33
N THR A 18 9.94 17.85 -0.30
CA THR A 18 9.16 19.02 0.11
C THR A 18 8.88 19.02 1.61
N ASP A 19 8.79 20.19 2.20
CA ASP A 19 8.28 20.46 3.54
C ASP A 19 6.93 21.20 3.53
N GLY A 20 6.39 21.49 2.35
CA GLY A 20 5.22 22.35 2.17
C GLY A 20 4.32 22.01 0.98
N HIS A 21 3.30 22.84 0.79
CA HIS A 21 2.28 22.70 -0.25
C HIS A 21 2.73 23.23 -1.63
N ALA A 22 2.18 22.65 -2.69
CA ALA A 22 2.26 23.22 -4.03
C ALA A 22 1.45 24.53 -4.10
N ASN A 23 2.14 25.68 -4.19
CA ASN A 23 1.52 27.01 -4.09
C ASN A 23 1.88 27.98 -5.24
N ALA A 24 2.72 27.55 -6.17
CA ALA A 24 3.09 28.32 -7.36
C ALA A 24 3.24 27.42 -8.58
N GLY A 25 2.85 27.92 -9.76
CA GLY A 25 2.85 27.14 -11.00
C GLY A 25 1.61 26.24 -11.11
N ILE A 26 1.80 24.96 -11.46
CA ILE A 26 0.73 23.96 -11.43
C ILE A 26 0.53 23.56 -9.96
N THR A 27 -0.64 23.87 -9.42
CA THR A 27 -0.98 23.57 -8.01
C THR A 27 -2.18 22.63 -7.89
N THR A 28 -2.90 22.37 -8.98
CA THR A 28 -4.03 21.44 -9.01
C THR A 28 -3.54 20.00 -8.86
N PRO A 29 -4.05 19.21 -7.89
CA PRO A 29 -3.65 17.82 -7.70
C PRO A 29 -3.75 16.98 -8.98
N ASP A 30 -4.89 17.00 -9.66
CA ASP A 30 -5.12 16.19 -10.87
C ASP A 30 -4.12 16.50 -12.00
N GLU A 31 -3.74 17.77 -12.17
CA GLU A 31 -2.75 18.18 -13.16
C GLU A 31 -1.34 17.68 -12.80
N LEU A 32 -0.97 17.75 -11.51
CA LEU A 32 0.31 17.23 -11.02
C LEU A 32 0.38 15.70 -11.17
N LEU A 33 -0.70 14.99 -10.83
CA LEU A 33 -0.80 13.54 -11.00
C LEU A 33 -0.69 13.15 -12.48
N ALA A 34 -1.37 13.87 -13.38
CA ALA A 34 -1.28 13.63 -14.82
C ALA A 34 0.13 13.91 -15.37
N LEU A 35 0.78 14.98 -14.89
CA LEU A 35 2.16 15.31 -15.27
C LEU A 35 3.14 14.20 -14.86
N VAL A 36 3.06 13.76 -13.61
CA VAL A 36 3.92 12.68 -13.09
C VAL A 36 3.62 11.35 -13.81
N GLY A 37 2.34 11.02 -14.00
CA GLY A 37 1.92 9.83 -14.75
C GLY A 37 2.41 9.81 -16.20
N GLY A 38 2.53 10.98 -16.85
CA GLY A 38 3.13 11.11 -18.18
C GLY A 38 4.61 10.71 -18.25
N GLY A 39 5.33 10.74 -17.11
CA GLY A 39 6.71 10.26 -16.99
C GLY A 39 6.85 8.75 -17.26
N ARG A 40 5.80 7.97 -16.97
CA ARG A 40 5.78 6.52 -17.15
C ARG A 40 6.03 6.08 -18.59
N ALA A 41 5.47 6.80 -19.57
CA ALA A 41 5.68 6.51 -20.99
C ALA A 41 7.15 6.69 -21.43
N ARG A 42 7.96 7.34 -20.60
CA ARG A 42 9.40 7.54 -20.79
C ARG A 42 10.23 6.73 -19.79
N GLU A 43 9.59 5.76 -19.12
CA GLU A 43 10.17 4.93 -18.05
C GLU A 43 10.85 5.75 -16.95
N VAL A 44 10.30 6.94 -16.67
CA VAL A 44 10.72 7.78 -15.55
C VAL A 44 9.77 7.49 -14.40
N SER A 45 10.34 7.04 -13.29
CA SER A 45 9.62 6.83 -12.04
C SER A 45 9.79 8.03 -11.10
N THR A 46 8.87 8.22 -10.15
CA THR A 46 8.91 9.36 -9.22
C THR A 46 8.68 8.92 -7.78
N SER A 47 9.66 9.16 -6.91
CA SER A 47 9.53 9.08 -5.45
C SER A 47 9.26 10.44 -4.84
N CYS A 48 8.65 10.46 -3.66
CA CYS A 48 8.43 11.66 -2.88
C CYS A 48 8.88 11.50 -1.42
N ILE A 49 9.56 12.49 -0.88
CA ILE A 49 9.98 12.55 0.52
C ILE A 49 9.41 13.84 1.11
N GLY A 50 8.51 13.69 2.08
CA GLY A 50 7.90 14.78 2.81
C GLY A 50 8.59 15.02 4.15
N PHE A 51 8.98 16.26 4.42
CA PHE A 51 9.66 16.67 5.65
C PHE A 51 8.71 17.41 6.60
N GLY A 52 8.72 17.00 7.87
CA GLY A 52 7.90 17.59 8.91
C GLY A 52 6.40 17.52 8.58
N ASP A 53 5.67 18.53 9.04
CA ASP A 53 4.20 18.46 9.05
C ASP A 53 3.49 19.45 8.11
N GLY A 54 4.22 20.17 7.25
CA GLY A 54 3.66 21.28 6.45
C GLY A 54 3.16 20.92 5.04
N TYR A 55 3.38 19.69 4.57
CA TYR A 55 2.99 19.26 3.22
C TYR A 55 1.66 18.48 3.20
N ASP A 56 1.05 18.38 2.02
CA ASP A 56 -0.13 17.53 1.77
C ASP A 56 0.30 16.09 1.45
N GLU A 57 0.02 15.15 2.36
CA GLU A 57 0.41 13.75 2.25
C GLU A 57 -0.38 13.01 1.19
N ARG A 58 -1.65 13.37 0.99
CA ARG A 58 -2.49 12.75 -0.04
C ARG A 58 -1.95 13.09 -1.42
N LEU A 59 -1.58 14.35 -1.64
CA LEU A 59 -0.93 14.79 -2.87
C LEU A 59 0.40 14.05 -3.06
N LEU A 60 1.27 14.04 -2.06
CA LEU A 60 2.59 13.40 -2.18
C LEU A 60 2.51 11.90 -2.46
N ALA A 61 1.63 11.21 -1.74
CA ALA A 61 1.31 9.80 -1.96
C ALA A 61 0.78 9.56 -3.37
N GLY A 62 -0.16 10.40 -3.82
CA GLY A 62 -0.71 10.32 -5.17
C GLY A 62 0.35 10.52 -6.25
N LEU A 63 1.30 11.45 -6.07
CA LEU A 63 2.39 11.66 -7.01
C LEU A 63 3.31 10.44 -7.09
N ALA A 64 3.67 9.86 -5.95
CA ALA A 64 4.44 8.61 -5.92
C ALA A 64 3.68 7.47 -6.62
N ASP A 65 2.37 7.37 -6.43
CA ASP A 65 1.52 6.37 -7.08
C ASP A 65 1.46 6.55 -8.60
N ALA A 66 1.21 7.78 -9.06
CA ALA A 66 1.22 8.12 -10.48
C ALA A 66 2.59 7.86 -11.13
N GLY A 67 3.68 8.04 -10.36
CA GLY A 67 5.04 7.86 -10.79
C GLY A 67 5.61 6.46 -10.58
N HIS A 68 4.82 5.48 -10.12
CA HIS A 68 5.30 4.13 -9.78
C HIS A 68 6.49 4.12 -8.80
N GLY A 69 6.54 5.10 -7.89
CA GLY A 69 7.61 5.24 -6.91
C GLY A 69 7.17 5.06 -5.46
N ASN A 70 8.00 5.57 -4.56
CA ASN A 70 7.82 5.45 -3.12
C ASN A 70 7.52 6.82 -2.53
N ASP A 71 6.71 6.85 -1.48
CA ASP A 71 6.54 8.02 -0.64
C ASP A 71 7.03 7.75 0.78
N TYR A 72 7.68 8.74 1.37
CA TYR A 72 8.25 8.66 2.72
C TYR A 72 7.84 9.89 3.52
N TRP A 73 7.49 9.67 4.78
CA TRP A 73 7.36 10.73 5.77
C TRP A 73 8.62 10.76 6.63
N CYS A 74 9.25 11.92 6.69
CA CYS A 74 10.43 12.18 7.51
C CYS A 74 10.06 13.20 8.58
N ALA A 75 9.79 12.73 9.80
CA ALA A 75 9.33 13.58 10.91
C ALA A 75 10.40 14.60 11.34
N GLY A 76 11.68 14.24 11.21
CA GLY A 76 12.80 15.09 11.61
C GLY A 76 14.13 14.73 10.94
N PRO A 77 15.17 15.56 11.14
CA PRO A 77 16.47 15.40 10.48
C PRO A 77 17.13 14.04 10.76
N ASP A 78 16.91 13.45 11.93
CA ASP A 78 17.51 12.18 12.34
C ASP A 78 17.07 10.99 11.47
N GLN A 79 15.88 11.06 10.85
CA GLN A 79 15.37 10.03 9.95
C GLN A 79 15.84 10.21 8.50
N THR A 80 16.31 11.41 8.15
CA THR A 80 16.59 11.81 6.76
C THR A 80 17.62 10.89 6.11
N ALA A 81 18.74 10.63 6.80
CA ALA A 81 19.82 9.82 6.27
C ALA A 81 19.36 8.38 5.96
N ALA A 82 18.48 7.83 6.78
CA ALA A 82 18.00 6.47 6.62
C ALA A 82 16.95 6.37 5.50
N VAL A 83 16.01 7.32 5.41
CA VAL A 83 15.06 7.42 4.28
C VAL A 83 15.78 7.53 2.94
N PHE A 84 16.83 8.35 2.85
CA PHE A 84 17.66 8.41 1.64
C PHE A 84 18.40 7.10 1.39
N ALA A 85 19.01 6.52 2.43
CA ALA A 85 19.72 5.26 2.29
C ALA A 85 18.81 4.17 1.72
N ASP A 86 17.57 4.06 2.19
CA ASP A 86 16.61 3.08 1.67
C ASP A 86 16.16 3.39 0.25
N GLU A 87 15.91 4.65 -0.09
CA GLU A 87 15.54 5.01 -1.46
C GLU A 87 16.68 4.69 -2.45
N PHE A 88 17.93 5.03 -2.11
CA PHE A 88 19.09 4.76 -2.95
C PHE A 88 19.48 3.28 -2.96
N ALA A 89 19.38 2.58 -1.83
CA ALA A 89 19.58 1.13 -1.76
C ALA A 89 18.53 0.38 -2.57
N GLY A 90 17.27 0.84 -2.51
CA GLY A 90 16.19 0.38 -3.38
C GLY A 90 16.57 0.55 -4.84
N LEU A 91 16.94 1.76 -5.26
CA LEU A 91 17.38 2.01 -6.64
C LEU A 91 18.53 1.11 -7.09
N ALA A 92 19.54 0.91 -6.24
CA ALA A 92 20.69 0.06 -6.55
C ALA A 92 20.35 -1.44 -6.58
N SER A 93 19.20 -1.84 -6.03
CA SER A 93 18.77 -3.22 -5.92
C SER A 93 17.52 -3.54 -6.75
N VAL A 94 17.09 -2.65 -7.66
CA VAL A 94 15.96 -2.94 -8.56
C VAL A 94 16.29 -4.18 -9.39
N VAL A 95 15.48 -5.22 -9.22
CA VAL A 95 15.58 -6.50 -9.96
C VAL A 95 14.45 -6.70 -10.97
N ALA A 96 13.34 -5.98 -10.80
CA ALA A 96 12.22 -6.01 -11.71
C ALA A 96 11.53 -4.64 -11.79
N GLN A 97 11.16 -4.20 -12.99
CA GLN A 97 10.42 -2.96 -13.20
C GLN A 97 8.98 -3.22 -13.60
N ASN A 98 8.11 -2.27 -13.28
CA ASN A 98 6.70 -2.28 -13.68
C ASN A 98 5.98 -3.60 -13.32
N VAL A 99 6.24 -4.13 -12.12
CA VAL A 99 5.58 -5.34 -11.64
C VAL A 99 4.08 -5.08 -11.53
N SER A 100 3.29 -5.98 -12.09
CA SER A 100 1.83 -5.96 -11.96
C SER A 100 1.27 -7.36 -11.84
N VAL A 101 0.10 -7.46 -11.20
CA VAL A 101 -0.70 -8.68 -11.16
C VAL A 101 -2.09 -8.39 -11.73
N GLU A 102 -2.48 -9.14 -12.74
CA GLU A 102 -3.86 -9.20 -13.21
C GLU A 102 -4.57 -10.34 -12.50
N ILE A 103 -5.69 -10.03 -11.85
CA ILE A 103 -6.57 -10.98 -11.19
C ILE A 103 -7.80 -11.13 -12.08
N LYS A 104 -7.95 -12.29 -12.73
CA LYS A 104 -9.12 -12.59 -13.56
C LYS A 104 -10.03 -13.58 -12.83
N PRO A 105 -11.16 -13.14 -12.24
CA PRO A 105 -12.10 -14.04 -11.58
C PRO A 105 -12.75 -14.99 -12.58
N SER A 106 -13.09 -16.20 -12.14
CA SER A 106 -13.89 -17.14 -12.90
C SER A 106 -15.39 -16.85 -12.76
N ALA A 107 -16.22 -17.56 -13.53
CA ALA A 107 -17.68 -17.45 -13.41
C ALA A 107 -18.22 -17.90 -12.03
N ALA A 108 -17.43 -18.66 -11.26
CA ALA A 108 -17.79 -19.06 -9.90
C ALA A 108 -17.74 -17.88 -8.91
N VAL A 109 -17.08 -16.77 -9.26
CA VAL A 109 -16.97 -15.59 -8.40
C VAL A 109 -18.14 -14.64 -8.65
N ALA A 110 -18.81 -14.23 -7.58
CA ALA A 110 -19.81 -13.17 -7.59
C ALA A 110 -19.15 -11.79 -7.49
N VAL A 111 -18.20 -11.63 -6.58
CA VAL A 111 -17.48 -10.37 -6.33
C VAL A 111 -16.01 -10.67 -6.03
N ALA A 112 -15.10 -9.99 -6.71
CA ALA A 112 -13.67 -9.99 -6.39
C ALA A 112 -13.27 -8.60 -5.88
N LYS A 113 -12.49 -8.55 -4.80
CA LYS A 113 -11.98 -7.30 -4.22
C LYS A 113 -10.52 -7.45 -3.84
N VAL A 114 -9.67 -6.52 -4.25
CA VAL A 114 -8.32 -6.38 -3.71
C VAL A 114 -8.40 -5.57 -2.42
N LEU A 115 -7.78 -6.05 -1.35
CA LEU A 115 -7.83 -5.39 -0.03
C LEU A 115 -6.71 -4.36 0.17
N ASN A 116 -5.61 -4.51 -0.57
CA ASN A 116 -4.53 -3.53 -0.63
C ASN A 116 -4.95 -2.26 -1.37
N GLU A 117 -4.20 -1.18 -1.14
CA GLU A 117 -4.38 0.11 -1.82
C GLU A 117 -3.23 0.39 -2.79
N PHE A 118 -3.07 -0.52 -3.74
CA PHE A 118 -2.26 -0.25 -4.92
C PHE A 118 -3.08 0.48 -5.98
N PRO A 119 -2.44 1.15 -6.96
CA PRO A 119 -3.14 1.58 -8.15
C PRO A 119 -3.82 0.39 -8.84
N ILE A 120 -5.14 0.46 -8.95
CA ILE A 120 -5.99 -0.58 -9.54
C ILE A 120 -6.61 -0.05 -10.84
N THR A 121 -6.67 -0.90 -11.85
CA THR A 121 -7.37 -0.62 -13.11
C THR A 121 -8.25 -1.81 -13.47
N ASP A 122 -9.55 -1.54 -13.64
CA ASP A 122 -10.48 -2.54 -14.17
C ASP A 122 -10.23 -2.73 -15.66
N LEU A 123 -10.05 -3.98 -16.07
CA LEU A 123 -9.80 -4.35 -17.45
C LEU A 123 -11.12 -4.70 -18.16
N ALA A 124 -11.23 -4.34 -19.44
CA ALA A 124 -12.37 -4.69 -20.28
C ALA A 124 -12.60 -6.22 -20.38
N SER A 125 -11.58 -7.03 -20.09
CA SER A 125 -11.65 -8.49 -20.01
C SER A 125 -12.40 -9.02 -18.77
N GLY A 126 -12.81 -8.14 -17.84
CA GLY A 126 -13.37 -8.49 -16.54
C GLY A 126 -12.33 -8.81 -15.47
N GLY A 127 -11.04 -8.57 -15.75
CA GLY A 127 -9.95 -8.70 -14.78
C GLY A 127 -9.66 -7.39 -14.04
N ILE A 128 -8.96 -7.50 -12.91
CA ILE A 128 -8.50 -6.38 -12.10
C ILE A 128 -6.98 -6.34 -12.21
N GLN A 129 -6.40 -5.28 -12.76
CA GLN A 129 -4.95 -5.09 -12.77
C GLN A 129 -4.52 -4.29 -11.54
N VAL A 130 -3.55 -4.83 -10.80
CA VAL A 130 -2.92 -4.21 -9.64
C VAL A 130 -1.49 -3.85 -10.01
N ALA A 131 -1.14 -2.57 -10.00
CA ALA A 131 0.22 -2.11 -10.27
C ALA A 131 1.04 -2.09 -8.98
N LEU A 132 2.11 -2.90 -8.92
CA LEU A 132 2.98 -3.00 -7.75
C LEU A 132 4.19 -2.08 -7.85
N GLY A 133 4.52 -1.59 -9.05
CA GLY A 133 5.68 -0.72 -9.31
C GLY A 133 6.98 -1.50 -9.45
N ASP A 134 8.12 -0.85 -9.26
CA ASP A 134 9.43 -1.48 -9.34
C ASP A 134 9.70 -2.33 -8.10
N ALA A 135 10.38 -3.46 -8.25
CA ALA A 135 10.69 -4.39 -7.18
C ALA A 135 12.20 -4.53 -6.93
N TYR A 136 12.54 -4.67 -5.65
CA TYR A 136 13.90 -4.64 -5.12
C TYR A 136 14.37 -6.03 -4.66
N GLY A 137 15.66 -6.31 -4.81
CA GLY A 137 16.26 -7.57 -4.38
C GLY A 137 16.05 -7.84 -2.90
N GLY A 138 15.47 -8.99 -2.55
CA GLY A 138 15.23 -9.41 -1.17
C GLY A 138 13.98 -8.80 -0.52
N GLU A 139 13.22 -7.95 -1.20
CA GLU A 139 11.95 -7.47 -0.68
C GLU A 139 10.85 -8.54 -0.80
N THR A 140 9.79 -8.38 0.00
CA THR A 140 8.54 -9.15 -0.15
C THR A 140 7.37 -8.18 -0.14
N ARG A 141 6.49 -8.28 -1.15
CA ARG A 141 5.21 -7.57 -1.20
C ARG A 141 4.06 -8.56 -1.18
N LYS A 142 3.01 -8.21 -0.47
CA LYS A 142 1.81 -9.03 -0.33
C LYS A 142 0.64 -8.34 -1.02
N VAL A 143 -0.08 -9.11 -1.84
CA VAL A 143 -1.35 -8.71 -2.46
C VAL A 143 -2.42 -9.67 -1.97
N VAL A 144 -3.44 -9.13 -1.31
CA VAL A 144 -4.54 -9.87 -0.72
C VAL A 144 -5.81 -9.57 -1.51
N ALA A 145 -6.44 -10.62 -2.03
CA ALA A 145 -7.70 -10.56 -2.74
C ALA A 145 -8.76 -11.41 -2.04
N ARG A 146 -9.98 -10.88 -1.95
CA ARG A 146 -11.15 -11.53 -1.38
C ARG A 146 -12.13 -11.86 -2.50
N PHE A 147 -12.51 -13.13 -2.58
CA PHE A 147 -13.49 -13.63 -3.55
C PHE A 147 -14.76 -14.07 -2.82
N HIS A 148 -15.89 -13.46 -3.16
CA HIS A 148 -17.19 -13.97 -2.76
C HIS A 148 -17.65 -14.95 -3.85
N LEU A 149 -17.76 -16.22 -3.49
CA LEU A 149 -18.13 -17.28 -4.43
C LEU A 149 -19.66 -17.38 -4.54
N ARG A 150 -20.14 -17.76 -5.72
CA ARG A 150 -21.51 -18.19 -5.93
C ARG A 150 -21.68 -19.59 -5.32
N PRO A 151 -22.86 -19.94 -4.80
CA PRO A 151 -23.14 -21.30 -4.35
C PRO A 151 -22.89 -22.31 -5.48
N VAL A 152 -22.15 -23.37 -5.16
CA VAL A 152 -21.86 -24.46 -6.10
C VAL A 152 -22.57 -25.71 -5.61
N ALA A 153 -23.27 -26.41 -6.49
CA ALA A 153 -24.09 -27.58 -6.14
C ALA A 153 -23.31 -28.90 -6.13
N ALA A 154 -22.04 -28.88 -6.55
CA ALA A 154 -21.22 -30.07 -6.71
C ALA A 154 -19.94 -29.93 -5.89
N ASP A 155 -19.60 -31.01 -5.19
CA ASP A 155 -18.37 -31.13 -4.43
C ASP A 155 -17.15 -31.21 -5.35
N GLY A 156 -15.98 -30.87 -4.81
CA GLY A 156 -14.70 -30.99 -5.50
C GLY A 156 -14.00 -29.67 -5.80
N ALA A 157 -12.90 -29.75 -6.54
CA ALA A 157 -12.03 -28.63 -6.82
C ALA A 157 -12.49 -27.84 -8.06
N PHE A 158 -12.50 -26.52 -7.97
CA PHE A 158 -12.76 -25.63 -9.11
C PHE A 158 -11.90 -24.37 -9.09
N ASP A 159 -11.75 -23.76 -10.27
CA ASP A 159 -11.01 -22.53 -10.46
C ASP A 159 -11.83 -21.32 -9.98
N VAL A 160 -11.23 -20.50 -9.12
CA VAL A 160 -11.79 -19.24 -8.61
C VAL A 160 -11.27 -18.05 -9.39
N ALA A 161 -9.98 -18.05 -9.73
CA ALA A 161 -9.36 -16.97 -10.46
C ALA A 161 -8.11 -17.45 -11.19
N THR A 162 -7.66 -16.67 -12.16
CA THR A 162 -6.32 -16.79 -12.75
C THR A 162 -5.54 -15.52 -12.43
N LEU A 163 -4.37 -15.67 -11.83
CA LEU A 163 -3.43 -14.59 -11.56
C LEU A 163 -2.40 -14.55 -12.68
N THR A 164 -2.18 -13.38 -13.28
CA THR A 164 -1.12 -13.18 -14.28
C THR A 164 -0.17 -12.09 -13.82
N PHE A 165 1.05 -12.48 -13.45
CA PHE A 165 2.14 -11.59 -13.05
C PHE A 165 2.92 -11.16 -14.27
N ARG A 166 3.25 -9.87 -14.38
CA ARG A 166 4.06 -9.30 -15.47
C ARG A 166 5.10 -8.34 -14.91
N TRP A 167 6.32 -8.40 -15.40
CA TRP A 167 7.41 -7.49 -15.04
C TRP A 167 8.50 -7.47 -16.11
N ALA A 168 9.32 -6.41 -16.12
CA ALA A 168 10.57 -6.36 -16.90
C ALA A 168 11.75 -6.70 -15.97
N SER A 169 12.58 -7.69 -16.30
CA SER A 169 13.80 -7.98 -15.54
C SER A 169 14.85 -6.90 -15.79
N THR A 170 15.54 -6.46 -14.74
CA THR A 170 16.70 -5.54 -14.83
C THR A 170 18.02 -6.27 -14.53
N VAL A 171 17.97 -7.56 -14.21
CA VAL A 171 19.14 -8.40 -13.97
C VAL A 171 19.35 -9.33 -15.17
N GLY A 172 20.57 -9.34 -15.71
CA GLY A 172 20.91 -10.14 -16.88
C GLY A 172 20.37 -9.51 -18.17
N GLU A 173 19.66 -10.28 -18.99
CA GLU A 173 19.04 -9.77 -20.21
C GLU A 173 17.69 -9.11 -19.89
N VAL A 174 17.58 -7.82 -20.22
CA VAL A 174 16.36 -7.04 -20.04
C VAL A 174 15.25 -7.65 -20.90
N SER A 175 14.27 -8.26 -20.26
CA SER A 175 13.19 -8.97 -20.94
C SER A 175 11.89 -8.90 -20.13
N LEU A 176 10.77 -8.95 -20.86
CA LEU A 176 9.44 -8.99 -20.26
C LEU A 176 9.11 -10.43 -19.88
N HIS A 177 8.78 -10.63 -18.61
CA HIS A 177 8.34 -11.92 -18.10
C HIS A 177 6.84 -11.92 -17.84
N THR A 178 6.23 -13.09 -17.98
CA THR A 178 4.83 -13.32 -17.64
C THR A 178 4.70 -14.69 -16.99
N VAL A 179 4.04 -14.75 -15.83
CA VAL A 179 3.76 -15.99 -15.11
C VAL A 179 2.27 -16.04 -14.77
N THR A 180 1.64 -17.17 -15.07
CA THR A 180 0.22 -17.38 -14.82
C THR A 180 0.02 -18.47 -13.78
N VAL A 181 -0.77 -18.19 -12.74
CA VAL A 181 -1.06 -19.10 -11.63
C VAL A 181 -2.57 -19.21 -11.45
N PRO A 182 -3.16 -20.42 -11.52
CA PRO A 182 -4.57 -20.62 -11.20
C PRO A 182 -4.79 -20.64 -9.69
N VAL A 183 -5.90 -20.05 -9.25
CA VAL A 183 -6.39 -20.12 -7.86
C VAL A 183 -7.53 -21.13 -7.84
N ARG A 184 -7.36 -22.20 -7.07
CA ARG A 184 -8.34 -23.28 -6.92
C ARG A 184 -8.78 -23.40 -5.48
N VAL A 185 -10.05 -23.71 -5.29
CA VAL A 185 -10.62 -24.08 -3.99
C VAL A 185 -11.31 -25.43 -4.12
N THR A 186 -11.37 -26.17 -3.02
CA THR A 186 -12.09 -27.44 -2.94
C THR A 186 -13.26 -27.25 -2.00
N VAL A 187 -14.48 -27.55 -2.46
CA VAL A 187 -15.66 -27.55 -1.60
C VAL A 187 -15.78 -28.91 -0.92
N GLY A 188 -15.90 -28.87 0.41
CA GLY A 188 -16.23 -30.01 1.26
C GLY A 188 -17.63 -29.88 1.85
N ASP A 189 -17.92 -30.72 2.85
CA ASP A 189 -19.22 -30.77 3.50
C ASP A 189 -19.60 -29.44 4.18
N GLU A 190 -20.91 -29.17 4.23
CA GLU A 190 -21.45 -28.00 4.91
C GLU A 190 -21.04 -27.99 6.40
N GLY A 191 -20.41 -26.90 6.85
CA GLY A 191 -19.94 -26.73 8.23
C GLY A 191 -18.58 -27.37 8.53
N ALA A 192 -17.93 -28.02 7.56
CA ALA A 192 -16.54 -28.43 7.70
C ALA A 192 -15.64 -27.20 7.86
N GLN A 193 -14.78 -27.21 8.89
CA GLN A 193 -13.68 -26.25 8.95
C GLN A 193 -12.66 -26.59 7.87
N ASP A 194 -12.01 -25.57 7.31
CA ASP A 194 -10.86 -25.75 6.45
C ASP A 194 -9.59 -25.82 7.32
N PRO A 195 -9.09 -27.02 7.69
CA PRO A 195 -7.90 -27.14 8.52
C PRO A 195 -6.64 -26.64 7.80
N ASP A 196 -6.69 -26.52 6.47
CA ASP A 196 -5.58 -26.07 5.63
C ASP A 196 -5.61 -24.55 5.41
N ALA A 197 -6.57 -23.84 6.01
CA ALA A 197 -6.63 -22.38 5.97
C ALA A 197 -5.34 -21.77 6.55
N ASP A 198 -4.58 -21.08 5.70
CA ASP A 198 -3.29 -20.52 6.09
C ASP A 198 -3.47 -19.37 7.09
N PRO A 199 -3.00 -19.49 8.34
CA PRO A 199 -3.16 -18.46 9.35
C PRO A 199 -2.47 -17.14 8.96
N ARG A 200 -1.44 -17.19 8.08
CA ARG A 200 -0.75 -16.00 7.58
C ARG A 200 -1.63 -15.15 6.67
N VAL A 201 -2.60 -15.75 5.96
CA VAL A 201 -3.57 -15.01 5.15
C VAL A 201 -4.55 -14.29 6.05
N HIS A 202 -5.01 -14.94 7.12
CA HIS A 202 -5.88 -14.32 8.11
C HIS A 202 -5.22 -13.13 8.80
N GLU A 203 -3.97 -13.30 9.24
CA GLU A 203 -3.14 -12.22 9.78
C GLU A 203 -3.05 -11.03 8.81
N GLU A 204 -2.78 -11.30 7.52
CA GLU A 204 -2.64 -10.20 6.56
C GLU A 204 -3.95 -9.48 6.24
N VAL A 205 -5.07 -10.21 6.25
CA VAL A 205 -6.40 -9.59 6.13
C VAL A 205 -6.64 -8.63 7.30
N LEU A 206 -6.27 -9.02 8.53
CA LEU A 206 -6.41 -8.16 9.70
C LEU A 206 -5.53 -6.92 9.62
N VAL A 207 -4.27 -7.05 9.21
CA VAL A 207 -3.36 -5.91 9.02
C VAL A 207 -3.97 -4.88 8.04
N LEU A 208 -4.54 -5.35 6.94
CA LEU A 208 -5.18 -4.48 5.95
C LEU A 208 -6.50 -3.87 6.44
N GLU A 209 -7.27 -4.59 7.25
CA GLU A 209 -8.50 -4.07 7.88
C GLU A 209 -8.18 -2.99 8.92
N VAL A 210 -7.17 -3.19 9.78
CA VAL A 210 -6.70 -2.17 10.73
C VAL A 210 -6.21 -0.93 9.99
N ALA A 211 -5.44 -1.12 8.91
CA ALA A 211 -4.97 -0.01 8.07
C ALA A 211 -6.16 0.78 7.49
N ARG A 212 -7.21 0.08 7.02
CA ARG A 212 -8.43 0.71 6.51
C ARG A 212 -9.13 1.52 7.57
N THR A 213 -9.34 0.96 8.76
CA THR A 213 -10.00 1.68 9.86
C THR A 213 -9.19 2.91 10.30
N ARG A 214 -7.85 2.82 10.35
CA ARG A 214 -6.99 3.99 10.63
C ARG A 214 -7.20 5.12 9.61
N ARG A 215 -7.36 4.80 8.31
CA ARG A 215 -7.65 5.81 7.29
C ARG A 215 -9.05 6.41 7.45
N GLU A 216 -10.07 5.58 7.66
CA GLU A 216 -11.45 6.05 7.89
C GLU A 216 -11.52 6.97 9.12
N ALA A 217 -10.82 6.62 10.19
CA ALA A 217 -10.72 7.46 11.39
C ALA A 217 -10.00 8.79 11.13
N ARG A 218 -8.89 8.77 10.36
CA ARG A 218 -8.20 10.00 9.95
C ARG A 218 -9.10 10.91 9.13
N ASP A 219 -9.79 10.35 8.14
CA ASP A 219 -10.69 11.09 7.25
C ASP A 219 -11.82 11.76 8.07
N ALA A 220 -12.34 11.08 9.10
CA ALA A 220 -13.27 11.67 10.05
C ALA A 220 -12.64 12.78 10.91
N ALA A 221 -11.42 12.56 11.43
CA ALA A 221 -10.70 13.55 12.22
C ALA A 221 -10.35 14.82 11.42
N GLU A 222 -10.02 14.68 10.13
CA GLU A 222 -9.72 15.80 9.22
C GLU A 222 -10.91 16.77 9.06
N ILE A 223 -12.15 16.26 9.11
CA ILE A 223 -13.36 17.08 9.07
C ILE A 223 -13.88 17.47 10.47
N GLY A 224 -13.10 17.20 11.52
CA GLY A 224 -13.41 17.52 12.91
C GLY A 224 -14.36 16.54 13.61
N ASP A 225 -14.68 15.40 12.98
CA ASP A 225 -15.51 14.35 13.58
C ASP A 225 -14.66 13.37 14.41
N TYR A 226 -14.13 13.89 15.52
CA TYR A 226 -13.32 13.09 16.46
C TYR A 226 -14.13 12.00 17.18
N GLN A 227 -15.45 12.14 17.25
CA GLN A 227 -16.32 11.12 17.84
C GLN A 227 -16.36 9.88 16.97
N THR A 228 -16.58 10.03 15.66
CA THR A 228 -16.53 8.91 14.72
C THR A 228 -15.13 8.31 14.65
N ALA A 229 -14.09 9.15 14.58
CA ALA A 229 -12.70 8.70 14.55
C ALA A 229 -12.35 7.81 15.76
N SER A 230 -12.63 8.27 16.98
CA SER A 230 -12.34 7.52 18.20
C SER A 230 -13.19 6.25 18.32
N ALA A 231 -14.46 6.29 17.89
CA ALA A 231 -15.34 5.11 17.89
C ALA A 231 -14.80 3.99 16.99
N LEU A 232 -14.40 4.32 15.76
CA LEU A 232 -13.84 3.37 14.78
C LEU A 232 -12.57 2.67 15.30
N LEU A 233 -11.63 3.46 15.87
CA LEU A 233 -10.38 2.92 16.40
C LEU A 233 -10.62 2.07 17.65
N ARG A 234 -11.52 2.50 18.55
CA ARG A 234 -11.89 1.74 19.76
C ARG A 234 -12.55 0.41 19.43
N GLU A 235 -13.49 0.40 18.49
CA GLU A 235 -14.15 -0.83 18.03
C GLU A 235 -13.12 -1.82 17.48
N THR A 236 -12.20 -1.33 16.63
CA THR A 236 -11.12 -2.15 16.07
C THR A 236 -10.21 -2.71 17.18
N ALA A 237 -9.79 -1.89 18.13
CA ALA A 237 -8.96 -2.34 19.26
C ALA A 237 -9.69 -3.40 20.13
N THR A 238 -11.00 -3.27 20.29
CA THR A 238 -11.83 -4.24 21.03
C THR A 238 -11.93 -5.57 20.30
N THR A 239 -12.17 -5.54 18.99
CA THR A 239 -12.18 -6.73 18.13
C THR A 239 -10.83 -7.47 18.18
N LEU A 240 -9.72 -6.74 18.01
CA LEU A 240 -8.38 -7.33 18.09
C LEU A 240 -8.07 -7.94 19.47
N ALA A 241 -8.52 -7.30 20.54
CA ALA A 241 -8.31 -7.80 21.90
C ALA A 241 -9.08 -9.11 22.18
N SER A 242 -10.13 -9.41 21.43
CA SER A 242 -10.92 -10.66 21.57
C SER A 242 -10.29 -11.87 20.87
N MET A 243 -9.20 -11.67 20.11
CA MET A 243 -8.56 -12.73 19.34
C MET A 243 -7.79 -13.72 20.21
N VAL A 244 -7.56 -14.92 19.69
CA VAL A 244 -6.77 -15.98 20.37
C VAL A 244 -5.32 -15.53 20.58
N ALA A 245 -4.75 -14.82 19.61
CA ALA A 245 -3.40 -14.24 19.67
C ALA A 245 -3.48 -12.75 19.31
N PRO A 246 -3.81 -11.87 20.27
CA PRO A 246 -4.04 -10.45 20.00
C PRO A 246 -2.73 -9.71 19.67
N PRO A 247 -2.70 -8.86 18.62
CA PRO A 247 -1.53 -8.04 18.30
C PRO A 247 -1.43 -6.85 19.27
N GLN A 248 -0.74 -7.07 20.40
CA GLN A 248 -0.70 -6.10 21.51
C GLN A 248 -0.19 -4.71 21.08
N GLY A 249 0.83 -4.64 20.21
CA GLY A 249 1.37 -3.37 19.72
C GLY A 249 0.33 -2.54 18.96
N ASP A 250 -0.40 -3.15 18.01
CA ASP A 250 -1.46 -2.45 17.29
C ASP A 250 -2.61 -2.02 18.21
N ILE A 251 -2.96 -2.84 19.20
CA ILE A 251 -4.01 -2.51 20.17
C ILE A 251 -3.59 -1.32 21.03
N GLU A 252 -2.34 -1.28 21.49
CA GLU A 252 -1.79 -0.17 22.26
C GLU A 252 -1.76 1.12 21.44
N ASP A 253 -1.25 1.06 20.20
CA ASP A 253 -1.25 2.19 19.27
C ASP A 253 -2.66 2.74 19.02
N LEU A 254 -3.63 1.87 18.74
CA LEU A 254 -5.03 2.28 18.53
C LEU A 254 -5.62 2.95 19.77
N ARG A 255 -5.28 2.47 20.97
CA ARG A 255 -5.74 3.08 22.23
C ARG A 255 -5.11 4.45 22.48
N LEU A 256 -3.83 4.61 22.15
CA LEU A 256 -3.14 5.90 22.22
C LEU A 256 -3.76 6.91 21.26
N ASP A 257 -4.07 6.49 20.03
CA ASP A 257 -4.77 7.36 19.06
C ASP A 257 -6.16 7.77 19.57
N VAL A 258 -6.92 6.84 20.16
CA VAL A 258 -8.22 7.14 20.81
C VAL A 258 -8.05 8.17 21.92
N GLU A 259 -7.09 7.98 22.83
CA GLU A 259 -6.84 8.93 23.93
C GLU A 259 -6.48 10.32 23.41
N ARG A 260 -5.65 10.43 22.37
CA ARG A 260 -5.29 11.71 21.73
C ARG A 260 -6.50 12.40 21.11
N LEU A 261 -7.35 11.66 20.40
CA LEU A 261 -8.59 12.16 19.80
C LEU A 261 -9.56 12.68 20.87
N GLU A 262 -9.77 11.93 21.95
CA GLU A 262 -10.73 12.27 23.00
C GLU A 262 -10.26 13.40 23.93
N SER A 263 -8.95 13.50 24.14
CA SER A 263 -8.34 14.56 24.95
C SER A 263 -8.11 15.87 24.17
N GLY A 264 -8.40 15.89 22.87
CA GLY A 264 -8.19 17.06 22.02
C GLY A 264 -6.72 17.34 21.68
N HIS A 265 -5.83 16.36 21.85
CA HIS A 265 -4.40 16.44 21.51
C HIS A 265 -4.10 15.80 20.14
N TRP A 266 -5.09 15.69 19.26
CA TRP A 266 -4.87 15.24 17.89
C TRP A 266 -4.32 16.38 17.03
N ASP A 267 -3.04 16.27 16.66
CA ASP A 267 -2.32 17.27 15.88
C ASP A 267 -1.91 16.76 14.47
N ALA A 268 -1.29 17.63 13.68
CA ALA A 268 -0.87 17.31 12.31
C ALA A 268 0.17 16.16 12.28
N ALA A 269 1.07 16.12 13.27
CA ALA A 269 2.05 15.05 13.41
C ALA A 269 1.37 13.68 13.65
N SER A 270 0.36 13.64 14.52
CA SER A 270 -0.44 12.44 14.78
C SER A 270 -1.17 11.96 13.52
N SER A 271 -1.78 12.88 12.77
CA SER A 271 -2.44 12.56 11.49
C SER A 271 -1.45 11.99 10.45
N LYS A 272 -0.26 12.57 10.32
CA LYS A 272 0.80 12.11 9.41
C LYS A 272 1.37 10.76 9.78
N LYS A 273 1.63 10.55 11.07
CA LYS A 273 2.08 9.25 11.59
C LYS A 273 1.07 8.17 11.25
N GLN A 274 -0.22 8.43 11.49
CA GLN A 274 -1.29 7.50 11.16
C GLN A 274 -1.43 7.28 9.65
N PHE A 275 -1.32 8.34 8.83
CA PHE A 275 -1.28 8.26 7.37
C PHE A 275 -0.16 7.32 6.90
N SER A 276 1.08 7.60 7.31
CA SER A 276 2.27 6.82 6.93
C SER A 276 2.10 5.34 7.29
N ARG A 277 1.75 5.05 8.55
CA ARG A 277 1.54 3.67 9.05
C ARG A 277 0.47 2.92 8.24
N SER A 278 -0.69 3.55 8.07
CA SER A 278 -1.80 2.92 7.32
C SER A 278 -1.45 2.65 5.87
N ARG A 279 -0.61 3.50 5.26
CA ARG A 279 -0.18 3.38 3.87
C ARG A 279 0.92 2.33 3.69
N SER A 280 1.90 2.26 4.59
CA SER A 280 2.91 1.18 4.62
C SER A 280 2.23 -0.19 4.62
N SER A 281 1.27 -0.39 5.53
CA SER A 281 0.49 -1.62 5.64
C SER A 281 -0.39 -1.87 4.42
N SER A 282 -1.10 -0.87 3.90
CA SER A 282 -1.99 -1.05 2.74
C SER A 282 -1.24 -1.41 1.46
N ARG A 283 0.03 -1.00 1.34
CA ARG A 283 0.95 -1.37 0.25
C ARG A 283 1.72 -2.68 0.50
N GLY A 284 1.42 -3.40 1.58
CA GLY A 284 2.06 -4.68 1.91
C GLY A 284 3.58 -4.55 2.06
N ARG A 285 4.07 -3.40 2.54
CA ARG A 285 5.48 -3.13 2.81
C ARG A 285 5.72 -3.17 4.31
N LYS A 286 6.84 -3.77 4.74
CA LYS A 286 7.37 -3.53 6.10
C LYS A 286 8.29 -2.31 6.04
N THR A 287 7.95 -1.26 6.77
CA THR A 287 8.84 -0.10 6.95
C THR A 287 9.55 -0.23 8.30
N ASN A 288 10.88 -0.09 8.31
CA ASN A 288 11.70 -0.21 9.53
C ASN A 288 11.78 1.09 10.35
N TYR A 289 11.07 2.15 9.94
CA TYR A 289 11.22 3.51 10.49
C TYR A 289 10.26 3.87 11.62
N GLU A 290 9.18 3.10 11.76
CA GLU A 290 8.03 3.47 12.59
C GLU A 290 8.22 3.15 14.08
N ASP A 291 9.39 2.56 14.44
CA ASP A 291 9.79 2.12 15.78
C ASP A 291 10.86 3.02 16.44
N THR A 292 11.14 4.21 15.91
CA THR A 292 12.06 5.11 16.62
C THR A 292 11.34 5.62 17.88
N PRO A 293 11.83 5.35 19.11
CA PRO A 293 11.17 5.82 20.32
C PRO A 293 11.07 7.34 20.28
N GLU A 294 9.86 7.88 20.50
CA GLU A 294 9.71 9.30 20.86
C GLU A 294 10.58 9.50 22.12
N ASN A 295 11.68 10.24 21.96
CA ASN A 295 12.55 10.56 23.08
C ASN A 295 11.70 11.35 24.08
N PRO A 296 11.47 10.86 25.30
CA PRO A 296 10.75 11.65 26.28
C PRO A 296 11.62 12.86 26.63
N LEU A 297 11.11 14.05 26.33
CA LEU A 297 11.66 15.29 26.85
C LEU A 297 11.68 15.28 28.38
#